data_AF-A0A936K278-F1
#
_entry.id   AF-A0A936K278-F1
#
_cell.length_a   1.000
_cell.length_b   1.000
_cell.length_c   1.000
_cell.angle_alpha   90.00
_cell.angle_beta   90.00
_cell.angle_gamma   90.00
#
_symmetry.space_group_name_H-M   'P 1'
#
loop_
_entity.id
_entity.type
_entity.pdbx_description
1 polymer ?
#
loop_
_entity_poly.entity_id
_entity_poly.type
_entity_poly.pdbx_seq_one_letter_code
_entity_poly.pdbx_strand_id
1 'polypeptide(L)'
;AAPGAGGGAAPRRYVVGGGVNVSVARERVQYLNAQGQLITESLRDYTRINLAKQYESLDAFLQAWGSAERKAALLDELERQGVLVEALAKRWRPGGLKDLDPFDLLLHIAWNMPPLTRRERAGRVKKRNVFTQYGAMARQVLDALLDKYADEGITTIESDAVLRVQPFTDLGLPGELIKSFGGRAQYLQALATLERELYAPGQA
;
A
#
# COMPACT_ATOMS: atom_id res chain seq x y z
N ALA A 1 -9.64 -21.44 -42.20
CA ALA A 1 -10.38 -20.67 -41.18
C ALA A 1 -9.41 -19.74 -40.47
N ALA A 2 -9.69 -18.45 -40.46
CA ALA A 2 -9.12 -17.44 -39.56
C ALA A 2 -10.24 -17.00 -38.60
N PRO A 3 -10.01 -16.11 -37.61
CA PRO A 3 -8.89 -15.96 -36.67
C PRO A 3 -9.39 -15.77 -35.21
N GLY A 4 -8.48 -15.82 -34.22
CA GLY A 4 -8.73 -15.35 -32.86
C GLY A 4 -7.96 -14.07 -32.58
N ALA A 5 -8.67 -12.94 -32.46
CA ALA A 5 -8.11 -11.61 -32.27
C ALA A 5 -7.67 -11.38 -30.81
N GLY A 6 -6.39 -11.02 -30.62
CA GLY A 6 -5.86 -10.50 -29.36
C GLY A 6 -5.59 -9.00 -29.49
N GLY A 7 -6.41 -8.17 -28.84
CA GLY A 7 -6.30 -6.71 -28.86
C GLY A 7 -5.03 -6.20 -28.17
N GLY A 8 -4.00 -5.90 -28.94
CA GLY A 8 -2.85 -5.11 -28.50
C GLY A 8 -3.10 -3.63 -28.80
N ALA A 9 -3.07 -2.78 -27.79
CA ALA A 9 -3.12 -1.33 -27.95
C ALA A 9 -2.07 -0.86 -28.97
N ALA A 10 -2.47 -0.04 -29.94
CA ALA A 10 -1.62 0.40 -31.04
C ALA A 10 -0.37 1.12 -30.50
N PRO A 11 0.84 0.82 -31.03
CA PRO A 11 2.08 1.46 -30.58
C PRO A 11 2.04 2.97 -30.88
N ARG A 12 2.41 3.78 -29.88
CA ARG A 12 2.50 5.24 -30.00
C ARG A 12 3.59 5.58 -31.03
N ARG A 13 3.19 6.22 -32.14
CA ARG A 13 4.10 6.67 -33.21
C ARG A 13 4.68 8.04 -32.84
N TYR A 14 5.99 8.20 -33.03
CA TYR A 14 6.66 9.49 -32.97
C TYR A 14 7.32 9.75 -34.33
N VAL A 15 7.24 10.98 -34.82
CA VAL A 15 7.94 11.44 -36.03
C VAL A 15 9.09 12.33 -35.57
N VAL A 16 10.32 11.89 -35.77
CA VAL A 16 11.53 12.71 -35.57
C VAL A 16 11.99 13.18 -36.95
N GLY A 17 12.47 14.43 -37.04
CA GLY A 17 12.77 15.14 -38.30
C GLY A 17 13.42 14.27 -39.38
N GLY A 18 12.85 14.32 -40.59
CA GLY A 18 13.30 13.55 -41.77
C GLY A 18 12.30 12.52 -42.31
N GLY A 19 11.09 12.40 -41.75
CA GLY A 19 10.04 11.53 -42.30
C GLY A 19 10.19 10.03 -42.00
N VAL A 20 11.07 9.67 -41.05
CA VAL A 20 11.20 8.29 -40.59
C VAL A 20 10.17 8.00 -39.51
N ASN A 21 9.25 7.07 -39.79
CA ASN A 21 8.33 6.54 -38.79
C ASN A 21 9.09 5.62 -37.83
N VAL A 22 9.30 6.08 -36.59
CA VAL A 22 9.82 5.22 -35.51
C VAL A 22 8.68 4.75 -34.61
N SER A 23 8.67 3.46 -34.31
CA SER A 23 7.78 2.85 -33.33
C SER A 23 8.63 2.18 -32.24
N VAL A 24 8.17 2.25 -31.00
CA VAL A 24 8.81 1.52 -29.89
C VAL A 24 8.59 0.03 -30.12
N ALA A 25 9.65 -0.69 -30.52
CA ALA A 25 9.58 -2.14 -30.77
C ALA A 25 9.46 -2.95 -29.47
N ARG A 26 10.11 -2.48 -28.39
CA ARG A 26 10.07 -3.11 -27.06
C ARG A 26 10.47 -2.11 -25.98
N GLU A 27 9.70 -2.04 -24.91
CA GLU A 27 10.07 -1.32 -23.70
C GLU A 27 10.67 -2.31 -22.68
N ARG A 28 11.83 -1.98 -22.10
CA ARG A 28 12.48 -2.79 -21.06
C ARG A 28 12.75 -1.90 -19.85
N VAL A 29 12.07 -2.19 -18.75
CA VAL A 29 12.33 -1.54 -17.46
C VAL A 29 13.43 -2.33 -16.73
N GLN A 30 14.48 -1.62 -16.32
CA GLN A 30 15.59 -2.12 -15.51
C GLN A 30 15.56 -1.43 -14.15
N TYR A 31 15.98 -2.15 -13.10
CA TYR A 31 15.99 -1.64 -11.72
C TYR A 31 17.41 -1.67 -11.17
N LEU A 32 17.78 -0.66 -10.39
CA LEU A 32 19.06 -0.61 -9.68
C LEU A 32 18.82 -0.96 -8.21
N ASN A 33 19.77 -1.65 -7.60
CA ASN A 33 19.79 -1.87 -6.15
C ASN A 33 20.25 -0.60 -5.41
N ALA A 34 20.25 -0.65 -4.07
CA ALA A 34 20.70 0.45 -3.21
C ALA A 34 22.17 0.87 -3.45
N GLN A 35 22.98 0.02 -4.07
CA GLN A 35 24.38 0.28 -4.44
C GLN A 35 24.53 0.80 -5.88
N GLY A 36 23.43 1.09 -6.58
CA GLY A 36 23.44 1.56 -7.97
C GLY A 36 23.75 0.48 -9.01
N GLN A 37 23.76 -0.79 -8.63
CA GLN A 37 24.03 -1.91 -9.52
C GLN A 37 22.74 -2.46 -10.13
N LEU A 38 22.81 -2.92 -11.38
CA LEU A 38 21.66 -3.48 -12.07
C LEU A 38 21.19 -4.78 -11.39
N ILE A 39 19.89 -4.84 -11.06
CA ILE A 39 19.23 -6.07 -10.65
C ILE A 39 19.04 -6.92 -11.91
N THR A 40 19.82 -7.99 -12.03
CA THR A 40 19.82 -8.90 -13.19
C THR A 40 18.81 -10.02 -13.08
N GLU A 41 18.39 -10.36 -11.87
CA GLU A 41 17.35 -11.35 -11.59
C GLU A 41 15.93 -10.77 -11.68
N SER A 42 14.91 -11.61 -11.48
CA SER A 42 13.54 -11.10 -11.45
C SER A 42 13.34 -10.22 -10.20
N LEU A 43 12.64 -9.10 -10.35
CA LEU A 43 12.38 -8.19 -9.22
C LEU A 43 11.68 -8.91 -8.05
N ARG A 44 10.87 -9.92 -8.35
CA ARG A 44 10.19 -10.77 -7.35
C ARG A 44 11.21 -11.59 -6.56
N ASP A 45 12.17 -12.21 -7.22
CA ASP A 45 13.17 -13.06 -6.56
C ASP A 45 14.17 -12.22 -5.76
N TYR A 46 14.62 -11.10 -6.33
CA TYR A 46 15.45 -10.11 -5.62
C TYR A 46 14.80 -9.66 -4.30
N THR A 47 13.52 -9.31 -4.36
CA THR A 47 12.75 -8.89 -3.18
C THR A 47 12.63 -10.03 -2.16
N ARG A 48 12.30 -11.25 -2.60
CA ARG A 48 12.21 -12.41 -1.70
C ARG A 48 13.52 -12.68 -0.98
N ILE A 49 14.65 -12.61 -1.70
CA ILE A 49 15.99 -12.81 -1.15
C ILE A 49 16.30 -11.75 -0.09
N ASN A 50 16.00 -10.47 -0.36
CA ASN A 50 16.27 -9.40 0.61
C ASN A 50 15.36 -9.48 1.84
N LEU A 51 14.07 -9.83 1.67
CA LEU A 51 13.18 -10.07 2.81
C LEU A 51 13.65 -11.24 3.67
N ALA A 52 14.10 -12.35 3.07
CA ALA A 52 14.61 -13.51 3.79
C ALA A 52 15.94 -13.27 4.51
N LYS A 53 16.75 -12.30 4.03
CA LYS A 53 17.94 -11.84 4.75
C LYS A 53 17.60 -11.03 6.00
N GLN A 54 16.51 -10.26 5.94
CA GLN A 54 16.10 -9.37 7.02
C GLN A 54 15.22 -10.06 8.06
N TYR A 55 14.40 -11.03 7.64
CA TYR A 55 13.44 -11.73 8.48
C TYR A 55 13.59 -13.23 8.32
N GLU A 56 13.88 -13.91 9.42
CA GLU A 56 14.09 -15.36 9.46
C GLU A 56 12.79 -16.15 9.18
N SER A 57 11.63 -15.54 9.42
CA SER A 57 10.32 -16.19 9.26
C SER A 57 9.22 -15.19 8.94
N LEU A 58 8.05 -15.71 8.55
CA LEU A 58 6.82 -14.93 8.43
C LEU A 58 6.49 -14.22 9.75
N ASP A 59 6.58 -14.93 10.89
CA ASP A 59 6.27 -14.37 12.21
C ASP A 59 7.23 -13.22 12.57
N ALA A 60 8.51 -13.34 12.24
CA ALA A 60 9.48 -12.27 12.46
C ALA A 60 9.10 -11.01 11.67
N PHE A 61 8.67 -11.17 10.41
CA PHE A 61 8.16 -10.05 9.61
C PHE A 61 6.88 -9.46 10.20
N LEU A 62 5.90 -10.30 10.58
CA LEU A 62 4.64 -9.84 11.19
C LEU A 62 4.88 -9.08 12.50
N GLN A 63 5.81 -9.55 13.34
CA GLN A 63 6.21 -8.86 14.56
C GLN A 63 6.87 -7.52 14.27
N ALA A 64 7.82 -7.47 13.34
CA ALA A 64 8.49 -6.22 12.94
C ALA A 64 7.51 -5.22 12.33
N TRP A 65 6.58 -5.68 11.50
CA TRP A 65 5.51 -4.85 10.97
C TRP A 65 4.60 -4.35 12.08
N GLY A 66 4.13 -5.22 12.97
CA GLY A 66 3.23 -4.87 14.06
C GLY A 66 3.84 -3.93 15.11
N SER A 67 5.14 -4.00 15.35
CA SER A 67 5.84 -3.17 16.34
C SER A 67 6.35 -1.84 15.80
N ALA A 68 6.40 -1.66 14.48
CA ALA A 68 6.86 -0.40 13.88
C ALA A 68 5.93 0.77 14.25
N GLU A 69 6.48 1.82 14.86
CA GLU A 69 5.74 3.04 15.20
C GLU A 69 5.13 3.74 13.97
N ARG A 70 5.84 3.64 12.83
CA ARG A 70 5.40 4.18 11.54
C ARG A 70 5.73 3.18 10.44
N LYS A 71 4.71 2.69 9.75
CA LYS A 71 4.82 1.80 8.59
C LYS A 71 5.51 2.48 7.42
N ALA A 72 5.32 3.80 7.26
CA ALA A 72 6.06 4.56 6.25
C ALA A 72 7.58 4.45 6.46
N ALA A 73 8.05 4.64 7.70
CA ALA A 73 9.48 4.53 8.01
C ALA A 73 10.01 3.11 7.85
N LEU A 74 9.21 2.09 8.18
CA LEU A 74 9.55 0.69 7.92
C LEU A 74 9.70 0.42 6.41
N LEU A 75 8.80 0.95 5.59
CA LEU A 75 8.87 0.80 4.13
C LEU A 75 10.09 1.52 3.55
N ASP A 76 10.42 2.71 4.04
CA ASP A 76 11.63 3.43 3.65
C ASP A 76 12.90 2.61 3.98
N GLU A 77 12.95 2.00 5.17
CA GLU A 77 14.07 1.14 5.56
C GLU A 77 14.17 -0.10 4.66
N LEU A 78 13.05 -0.76 4.40
CA LEU A 78 13.01 -1.89 3.47
C LEU A 78 13.52 -1.51 2.08
N GLU A 79 13.15 -0.33 1.58
CA GLU A 79 13.65 0.17 0.29
C GLU A 79 15.18 0.38 0.30
N ARG A 80 15.74 0.93 1.39
CA ARG A 80 17.20 1.06 1.58
C ARG A 80 17.90 -0.30 1.62
N GLN A 81 17.23 -1.34 2.09
CA GLN A 81 17.71 -2.72 2.07
C GLN A 81 17.44 -3.46 0.74
N GLY A 82 16.97 -2.75 -0.29
CA GLY A 82 16.76 -3.31 -1.63
C GLY A 82 15.38 -3.95 -1.83
N VAL A 83 14.38 -3.63 -1.02
CA VAL A 83 12.99 -4.06 -1.22
C VAL A 83 12.24 -2.93 -1.96
N LEU A 84 12.24 -2.98 -3.29
CA LEU A 84 11.68 -1.92 -4.14
C LEU A 84 10.14 -2.03 -4.26
N VAL A 85 9.42 -1.70 -3.18
CA VAL A 85 7.96 -1.89 -3.06
C VAL A 85 7.18 -1.18 -4.17
N GLU A 86 7.50 0.08 -4.48
CA GLU A 86 6.81 0.81 -5.54
C GLU A 86 6.98 0.18 -6.92
N ALA A 87 8.20 -0.26 -7.22
CA ALA A 87 8.54 -0.91 -8.47
C ALA A 87 7.77 -2.22 -8.64
N LEU A 88 7.67 -3.00 -7.56
CA LEU A 88 6.86 -4.21 -7.51
C LEU A 88 5.39 -3.90 -7.77
N ALA A 89 4.83 -2.92 -7.05
CA ALA A 89 3.44 -2.53 -7.22
C ALA A 89 3.15 -2.09 -8.66
N LYS A 90 4.00 -1.26 -9.27
CA LYS A 90 3.89 -0.83 -10.67
C LYS A 90 3.91 -2.02 -11.64
N ARG A 91 4.79 -3.01 -11.42
CA ARG A 91 4.90 -4.20 -12.27
C ARG A 91 3.69 -5.12 -12.19
N TRP A 92 2.99 -5.15 -11.07
CA TRP A 92 1.85 -6.04 -10.83
C TRP A 92 0.48 -5.43 -11.19
N ARG A 93 0.38 -4.09 -11.30
CA ARG A 93 -0.84 -3.39 -11.76
C ARG A 93 -1.47 -3.95 -13.06
N PRO A 94 -0.71 -4.30 -14.11
CA PRO A 94 -1.29 -4.84 -15.34
C PRO A 94 -1.88 -6.25 -15.19
N GLY A 95 -1.45 -7.02 -14.18
CA GLY A 95 -1.86 -8.40 -13.94
C GLY A 95 -3.14 -8.56 -13.12
N GLY A 96 -3.87 -7.48 -12.86
CA GLY A 96 -5.12 -7.49 -12.08
C GLY A 96 -4.94 -7.24 -10.58
N LEU A 97 -3.70 -7.22 -10.07
CA LEU A 97 -3.39 -6.87 -8.69
C LEU A 97 -3.14 -5.37 -8.55
N LYS A 98 -4.21 -4.58 -8.71
CA LYS A 98 -4.22 -3.13 -8.48
C LYS A 98 -4.55 -2.85 -7.01
N ASP A 99 -4.02 -1.73 -6.50
CA ASP A 99 -4.35 -1.19 -5.18
C ASP A 99 -4.07 -2.13 -3.99
N LEU A 100 -3.13 -3.08 -4.18
CA LEU A 100 -2.57 -3.88 -3.10
C LEU A 100 -1.96 -3.00 -2.02
N ASP A 101 -2.16 -3.41 -0.77
CA ASP A 101 -1.38 -2.82 0.31
C ASP A 101 0.09 -3.26 0.21
N PRO A 102 1.06 -2.37 0.47
CA PRO A 102 2.47 -2.75 0.57
C PRO A 102 2.74 -3.98 1.44
N PHE A 103 2.05 -4.10 2.57
CA PHE A 103 2.15 -5.25 3.46
C PHE A 103 1.76 -6.56 2.75
N ASP A 104 0.59 -6.57 2.11
CA ASP A 104 0.09 -7.76 1.41
C ASP A 104 0.94 -8.13 0.20
N LEU A 105 1.47 -7.13 -0.51
CA LEU A 105 2.39 -7.36 -1.62
C LEU A 105 3.66 -8.08 -1.15
N LEU A 106 4.24 -7.62 -0.05
CA LEU A 106 5.44 -8.24 0.53
C LEU A 106 5.15 -9.66 1.02
N LEU A 107 4.01 -9.85 1.71
CA LEU A 107 3.57 -11.17 2.17
C LEU A 107 3.41 -12.16 1.01
N HIS A 108 2.78 -11.72 -0.09
CA HIS A 108 2.59 -12.54 -1.27
C HIS A 108 3.91 -12.91 -1.95
N ILE A 109 4.87 -11.98 -2.02
CA ILE A 109 6.15 -12.23 -2.70
C ILE A 109 7.04 -13.20 -1.92
N ALA A 110 7.15 -12.99 -0.60
CA ALA A 110 8.06 -13.75 0.25
C ALA A 110 7.48 -15.09 0.70
N TRP A 111 6.19 -15.12 1.07
CA TRP A 111 5.56 -16.30 1.69
C TRP A 111 4.36 -16.84 0.90
N ASN A 112 4.11 -16.34 -0.32
CA ASN A 112 3.03 -16.81 -1.21
C ASN A 112 1.63 -16.71 -0.58
N MET A 113 1.44 -15.76 0.35
CA MET A 113 0.15 -15.51 0.98
C MET A 113 -0.83 -14.88 -0.02
N PRO A 114 -2.14 -15.17 0.07
CA PRO A 114 -3.15 -14.46 -0.71
C PRO A 114 -3.12 -12.96 -0.36
N PRO A 115 -2.86 -12.08 -1.34
CA PRO A 115 -2.76 -10.65 -1.05
C PRO A 115 -4.15 -10.03 -0.91
N LEU A 116 -4.23 -8.97 -0.11
CA LEU A 116 -5.40 -8.10 0.00
C LEU A 116 -5.11 -6.73 -0.59
N THR A 117 -6.14 -6.15 -1.17
CA THR A 117 -6.18 -4.73 -1.49
C THR A 117 -6.37 -3.90 -0.22
N ARG A 118 -5.97 -2.62 -0.28
CA ARG A 118 -6.24 -1.67 0.80
C ARG A 118 -7.72 -1.57 1.12
N ARG A 119 -8.57 -1.59 0.09
CA ARG A 119 -10.04 -1.55 0.23
C ARG A 119 -10.59 -2.82 0.92
N GLU A 120 -10.04 -4.00 0.64
CA GLU A 120 -10.41 -5.22 1.35
C GLU A 120 -10.00 -5.18 2.82
N ARG A 121 -8.81 -4.66 3.15
CA ARG A 121 -8.39 -4.45 4.55
C ARG A 121 -9.33 -3.49 5.28
N ALA A 122 -9.59 -2.33 4.68
CA ALA A 122 -10.53 -1.36 5.24
C ALA A 122 -11.91 -1.97 5.47
N GLY A 123 -12.42 -2.73 4.49
CA GLY A 123 -13.71 -3.41 4.58
C GLY A 123 -13.76 -4.46 5.70
N ARG A 124 -12.67 -5.20 5.95
CA ARG A 124 -12.59 -6.16 7.07
C ARG A 124 -12.71 -5.45 8.42
N VAL A 125 -12.03 -4.31 8.59
CA VAL A 125 -12.12 -3.52 9.83
C VAL A 125 -13.54 -2.99 10.04
N LYS A 126 -14.16 -2.41 9.00
CA LYS A 126 -15.55 -1.92 9.06
C LYS A 126 -16.53 -3.02 9.49
N LYS A 127 -16.37 -4.25 9.00
CA LYS A 127 -17.24 -5.39 9.34
C LYS A 127 -17.11 -5.88 10.79
N ARG A 128 -15.97 -5.69 11.45
CA ARG A 128 -15.70 -6.19 12.80
C ARG A 128 -16.32 -5.34 13.92
N ASN A 129 -16.87 -4.16 13.61
CA ASN A 129 -17.51 -3.28 14.58
C ASN A 129 -16.62 -2.93 15.80
N VAL A 130 -15.29 -2.83 15.61
CA VAL A 130 -14.31 -2.61 16.71
C VAL A 130 -14.47 -1.24 17.39
N PHE A 131 -15.18 -0.32 16.72
CA PHE A 131 -15.29 1.08 17.11
C PHE A 131 -16.67 1.47 17.66
N THR A 132 -17.50 0.50 18.04
CA THR A 132 -18.84 0.75 18.63
C THR A 132 -18.80 1.53 19.94
N GLN A 133 -17.69 1.48 20.67
CA GLN A 133 -17.44 2.26 21.89
C GLN A 133 -17.35 3.77 21.65
N TYR A 134 -17.11 4.21 20.41
CA TYR A 134 -16.97 5.63 20.08
C TYR A 134 -18.31 6.26 19.67
N GLY A 135 -18.46 7.56 19.95
CA GLY A 135 -19.63 8.34 19.55
C GLY A 135 -19.78 8.46 18.02
N ALA A 136 -20.93 8.98 17.57
CA ALA A 136 -21.25 9.10 16.13
C ALA A 136 -20.16 9.86 15.33
N MET A 137 -19.72 11.01 15.83
CA MET A 137 -18.68 11.83 15.19
C MET A 137 -17.33 11.08 15.08
N ALA A 138 -16.85 10.49 16.17
CA ALA A 138 -15.59 9.75 16.19
C ALA A 138 -15.63 8.53 15.24
N ARG A 139 -16.76 7.84 15.15
CA ARG A 139 -16.95 6.74 14.17
C ARG A 139 -16.91 7.23 12.73
N GLN A 140 -17.55 8.36 12.42
CA GLN A 140 -17.48 8.96 11.08
C GLN A 140 -16.04 9.33 10.70
N VAL A 141 -15.25 9.84 11.66
CA VAL A 141 -13.82 10.11 11.45
C VAL A 141 -13.05 8.82 11.15
N LEU A 142 -13.26 7.74 11.91
CA LEU A 142 -12.60 6.45 11.68
C LEU A 142 -13.00 5.83 10.33
N ASP A 143 -14.28 5.92 9.95
CA ASP A 143 -14.75 5.44 8.64
C ASP A 143 -14.14 6.21 7.48
N ALA A 144 -14.04 7.53 7.61
CA ALA A 144 -13.39 8.38 6.61
C ALA A 144 -11.88 8.14 6.52
N LEU A 145 -11.20 7.86 7.65
CA LEU A 145 -9.79 7.46 7.66
C LEU A 145 -9.58 6.14 6.92
N LEU A 146 -10.47 5.17 7.12
CA LEU A 146 -10.41 3.89 6.40
C LEU A 146 -10.62 4.04 4.90
N ASP A 147 -11.53 4.93 4.48
CA ASP A 147 -11.75 5.20 3.05
C ASP A 147 -10.54 5.91 2.43
N LYS A 148 -9.97 6.90 3.12
CA LYS A 148 -8.72 7.55 2.73
C LYS A 148 -7.56 6.58 2.64
N TYR A 149 -7.41 5.66 3.59
CA TYR A 149 -6.42 4.59 3.54
C TYR A 149 -6.62 3.69 2.32
N ALA A 150 -7.87 3.33 1.99
CA ALA A 150 -8.16 2.50 0.83
C ALA A 150 -7.65 3.12 -0.49
N ASP A 151 -7.72 4.45 -0.60
CA ASP A 151 -7.34 5.19 -1.80
C ASP A 151 -5.86 5.61 -1.80
N GLU A 152 -5.35 6.13 -0.68
CA GLU A 152 -4.06 6.82 -0.57
C GLU A 152 -3.00 6.04 0.24
N GLY A 153 -3.40 5.07 1.07
CA GLY A 153 -2.49 4.17 1.80
C GLY A 153 -2.26 4.56 3.25
N ILE A 154 -1.36 3.85 3.93
CA ILE A 154 -1.16 3.93 5.39
C ILE A 154 -0.71 5.30 5.90
N THR A 155 -0.05 6.09 5.05
CA THR A 155 0.41 7.44 5.39
C THR A 155 -0.74 8.39 5.76
N THR A 156 -1.97 8.12 5.33
CA THR A 156 -3.13 8.93 5.72
C THR A 156 -3.53 8.75 7.17
N ILE A 157 -3.32 7.56 7.73
CA ILE A 157 -3.65 7.24 9.13
C ILE A 157 -2.55 7.75 10.06
N GLU A 158 -1.29 7.74 9.62
CA GLU A 158 -0.15 8.22 10.40
C GLU A 158 0.00 9.75 10.46
N SER A 159 -0.85 10.50 9.76
CA SER A 159 -0.69 11.95 9.58
C SER A 159 -1.87 12.75 10.13
N ASP A 160 -1.64 13.56 11.17
CA ASP A 160 -2.62 14.51 11.71
C ASP A 160 -3.11 15.54 10.66
N ALA A 161 -2.33 15.75 9.58
CA ALA A 161 -2.71 16.67 8.51
C ALA A 161 -3.92 16.18 7.71
N VAL A 162 -4.23 14.88 7.76
CA VAL A 162 -5.40 14.30 7.09
C VAL A 162 -6.71 14.94 7.55
N LEU A 163 -6.78 15.37 8.82
CA LEU A 163 -7.98 16.01 9.39
C LEU A 163 -8.26 17.39 8.79
N ARG A 164 -7.31 17.95 8.01
CA ARG A 164 -7.43 19.27 7.36
C ARG A 164 -7.86 19.17 5.90
N VAL A 165 -8.18 17.98 5.41
CA VAL A 165 -8.65 17.76 4.04
C VAL A 165 -10.05 17.14 4.03
N GLN A 166 -10.73 17.21 2.88
CA GLN A 166 -12.00 16.54 2.67
C GLN A 166 -11.87 15.00 2.81
N PRO A 167 -12.85 14.29 3.41
CA PRO A 167 -14.14 14.80 3.92
C PRO A 167 -14.11 15.31 5.37
N PHE A 168 -12.97 15.32 6.04
CA PHE A 168 -12.89 15.68 7.47
C PHE A 168 -13.28 17.13 7.74
N THR A 169 -12.97 18.03 6.82
CA THR A 169 -13.37 19.44 6.90
C THR A 169 -14.89 19.64 6.86
N ASP A 170 -15.67 18.69 6.35
CA ASP A 170 -17.14 18.71 6.38
C ASP A 170 -17.69 18.19 7.72
N LEU A 171 -16.91 17.39 8.45
CA LEU A 171 -17.29 16.83 9.75
C LEU A 171 -17.07 17.83 10.89
N GLY A 172 -16.06 18.70 10.79
CA GLY A 172 -15.76 19.72 11.79
C GLY A 172 -14.30 20.17 11.76
N LEU A 173 -13.93 21.03 12.71
CA LEU A 173 -12.55 21.49 12.84
C LEU A 173 -11.67 20.37 13.44
N PRO A 174 -10.37 20.26 13.08
CA PRO A 174 -9.50 19.18 13.58
C PRO A 174 -9.51 19.00 15.11
N GLY A 175 -9.58 20.11 15.86
CA GLY A 175 -9.67 20.08 17.32
C GLY A 175 -10.98 19.47 17.84
N GLU A 176 -12.10 19.71 17.16
CA GLU A 176 -13.41 19.14 17.49
C GLU A 176 -13.44 17.64 17.17
N LEU A 177 -12.88 17.26 16.02
CA LEU A 177 -12.75 15.86 15.62
C LEU A 177 -11.94 15.07 16.66
N ILE A 178 -10.79 15.59 17.09
CA ILE A 178 -9.97 14.97 18.14
C ILE A 178 -10.72 14.92 19.48
N LYS A 179 -11.42 16.00 19.85
CA LYS A 179 -12.20 16.06 21.10
C LYS A 179 -13.33 15.02 21.12
N SER A 180 -13.88 14.64 19.97
CA SER A 180 -14.90 13.60 19.87
C SER A 180 -14.46 12.21 20.37
N PHE A 181 -13.15 11.96 20.43
CA PHE A 181 -12.57 10.74 21.01
C PHE A 181 -12.34 10.84 22.53
N GLY A 182 -12.54 12.00 23.15
CA GLY A 182 -12.19 12.28 24.54
C GLY A 182 -10.88 13.05 24.72
N GLY A 183 -10.20 13.40 23.63
CA GLY A 183 -8.95 14.18 23.64
C GLY A 183 -7.86 13.55 22.78
N ARG A 184 -6.68 14.19 22.74
CA ARG A 184 -5.56 13.76 21.89
C ARG A 184 -5.06 12.36 22.23
N ALA A 185 -4.97 12.01 23.52
CA ALA A 185 -4.51 10.69 23.94
C ALA A 185 -5.43 9.57 23.44
N GLN A 186 -6.74 9.74 23.58
CA GLN A 186 -7.74 8.77 23.14
C GLN A 186 -7.82 8.69 21.60
N TYR A 187 -7.64 9.82 20.91
CA TYR A 187 -7.53 9.83 19.45
C TYR A 187 -6.33 9.00 18.97
N LEU A 188 -5.14 9.22 19.55
CA LEU A 188 -3.94 8.44 19.19
C LEU A 188 -4.11 6.96 19.52
N GLN A 189 -4.77 6.62 20.64
CA GLN A 189 -5.10 5.23 20.97
C GLN A 189 -6.09 4.61 19.96
N ALA A 190 -7.06 5.39 19.48
CA ALA A 190 -7.98 4.96 18.44
C ALA A 190 -7.24 4.68 17.13
N LEU A 191 -6.29 5.54 16.73
CA LEU A 191 -5.46 5.33 15.55
C LEU A 191 -4.57 4.09 15.67
N ALA A 192 -3.92 3.88 16.82
CA ALA A 192 -3.11 2.69 17.05
C ALA A 192 -3.96 1.41 17.00
N THR A 193 -5.19 1.48 17.53
CA THR A 193 -6.16 0.37 17.44
C THR A 193 -6.58 0.14 15.98
N LEU A 194 -6.85 1.21 15.23
CA LEU A 194 -7.20 1.15 13.81
C LEU A 194 -6.13 0.49 12.97
N GLU A 195 -4.88 0.89 13.15
CA GLU A 195 -3.74 0.31 12.46
C GLU A 195 -3.54 -1.17 12.82
N ARG A 196 -3.65 -1.52 14.10
CA ARG A 196 -3.59 -2.91 14.55
C ARG A 196 -4.68 -3.77 13.90
N GLU A 197 -5.91 -3.26 13.84
CA GLU A 197 -7.02 -3.98 13.19
C GLU A 197 -6.84 -4.09 11.67
N LEU A 198 -6.28 -3.05 11.04
CA LEU A 198 -5.96 -3.07 9.62
C LEU A 198 -5.00 -4.20 9.27
N TYR A 199 -3.97 -4.43 10.10
CA TYR A 199 -2.92 -5.43 9.84
C TYR A 199 -3.06 -6.73 10.63
N ALA A 200 -4.11 -6.87 11.44
CA ALA A 200 -4.40 -8.12 12.13
C ALA A 200 -4.54 -9.27 11.11
N PRO A 201 -3.92 -10.44 11.35
CA PRO A 201 -4.13 -11.60 10.51
C PRO A 201 -5.63 -11.89 10.46
N GLY A 202 -6.18 -12.03 9.25
CA GLY A 202 -7.56 -12.47 9.10
C GLY A 202 -7.66 -13.85 9.72
N GLN A 203 -8.44 -14.01 10.79
CA GLN A 203 -8.88 -15.35 11.20
C GLN A 203 -9.55 -15.97 9.96
N ALA A 204 -8.96 -17.06 9.47
CA ALA A 204 -9.53 -17.87 8.42
C ALA A 204 -10.84 -18.49 8.89
#